data_AF-A0A933NCR9-F1
#
_entry.id   AF-A0A933NCR9-F1
#
_cell.length_a   1.000
_cell.length_b   1.000
_cell.length_c   1.000
_cell.angle_alpha   90.00
_cell.angle_beta   90.00
_cell.angle_gamma   90.00
#
_symmetry.space_group_name_H-M   'P 1'
#
loop_
_entity.id
_entity.type
_entity.pdbx_description
1 polymer ?
#
loop_
_entity_poly.entity_id
_entity_poly.type
_entity_poly.pdbx_seq_one_letter_code
_entity_poly.pdbx_strand_id
1 'polypeptide(L)'
;MAGLSHSDPLPEPAAVPGPPDAVRGAILFRGACSGCHGPAGEGTHEGEPERVPPLPKGLERALVVEVIRGGKGRMPAFGNLLEAGDVEDLAEWLSRR
;
A
#
# COMPACT_ATOMS: atom_id res chain seq x y z
N MET A 1 5.65 -2.33 -46.89
CA MET A 1 4.77 -1.47 -46.05
C MET A 1 4.28 -2.31 -44.89
N ALA A 2 4.79 -2.05 -43.67
CA ALA A 2 4.40 -2.77 -42.46
C ALA A 2 3.06 -2.21 -41.95
N GLY A 3 2.02 -3.05 -42.01
CA GLY A 3 0.69 -2.76 -41.49
C GLY A 3 0.51 -3.42 -40.12
N LEU A 4 0.08 -2.60 -39.15
CA LEU A 4 -0.17 -2.89 -37.74
C LEU A 4 -1.19 -4.02 -37.52
N SER A 5 -0.90 -4.92 -36.59
CA SER A 5 -1.94 -5.59 -35.79
C SER A 5 -1.31 -6.15 -34.52
N HIS A 6 -0.96 -5.28 -33.56
CA HIS A 6 -0.82 -5.74 -32.19
C HIS A 6 -2.23 -5.96 -31.66
N SER A 7 -2.64 -7.22 -31.67
CA SER A 7 -3.79 -7.73 -30.93
C SER A 7 -3.50 -7.59 -29.43
N ASP A 8 -3.48 -6.37 -28.92
CA ASP A 8 -3.48 -6.17 -27.47
C ASP A 8 -4.92 -6.28 -26.98
N PRO A 9 -5.19 -7.18 -26.02
CA PRO A 9 -6.53 -7.37 -25.49
C PRO A 9 -7.03 -6.07 -24.85
N LEU A 10 -8.33 -5.84 -25.05
CA LEU A 10 -9.13 -4.83 -24.35
C LEU A 10 -8.84 -4.90 -22.83
N PRO A 11 -8.91 -3.76 -22.12
CA PRO A 11 -8.48 -3.63 -20.73
C PRO A 11 -9.08 -4.73 -19.86
N GLU A 12 -8.22 -5.41 -19.09
CA GLU A 12 -8.66 -6.40 -18.12
C GLU A 12 -9.70 -5.76 -17.18
N PRO A 13 -10.83 -6.44 -16.93
CA PRO A 13 -11.91 -5.87 -16.14
C PRO A 13 -11.38 -5.50 -14.76
N ALA A 14 -11.63 -4.26 -14.34
CA ALA A 14 -11.42 -3.79 -12.97
C ALA A 14 -11.85 -4.91 -12.01
N ALA A 15 -10.87 -5.52 -11.35
CA ALA A 15 -11.05 -6.75 -10.61
C ALA A 15 -12.17 -6.56 -9.58
N VAL A 16 -13.21 -7.38 -9.68
CA VAL A 16 -14.15 -7.64 -8.59
C VAL A 16 -13.31 -7.95 -7.35
N PRO A 17 -13.48 -7.27 -6.20
CA PRO A 17 -12.58 -7.51 -5.08
C PRO A 17 -12.84 -8.91 -4.55
N GLY A 18 -11.85 -9.78 -4.75
CA GLY A 18 -11.68 -10.99 -3.98
C GLY A 18 -11.36 -10.66 -2.52
N PRO A 19 -11.08 -11.67 -1.67
CA PRO A 19 -10.55 -11.39 -0.34
C PRO A 19 -9.26 -10.55 -0.45
N PRO A 20 -8.97 -9.69 0.55
CA PRO A 20 -7.76 -8.87 0.57
C PRO A 20 -6.48 -9.69 0.28
N ASP A 21 -5.60 -9.15 -0.56
CA ASP A 21 -4.40 -9.82 -1.04
C ASP A 21 -3.13 -9.23 -0.41
N ALA A 22 -2.51 -10.01 0.48
CA ALA A 22 -1.27 -9.61 1.16
C ALA A 22 -0.08 -9.42 0.21
N VAL A 23 -0.04 -10.11 -0.94
CA VAL A 23 1.05 -9.96 -1.92
C VAL A 23 0.91 -8.61 -2.61
N ARG A 24 -0.31 -8.25 -3.04
CA ARG A 24 -0.60 -6.91 -3.58
C ARG A 24 -0.33 -5.82 -2.55
N GLY A 25 -0.74 -6.04 -1.30
CA GLY A 25 -0.45 -5.14 -0.17
C GLY A 25 1.05 -4.85 0.00
N ALA A 26 1.91 -5.88 -0.06
CA ALA A 26 3.36 -5.71 0.00
C ALA A 26 3.91 -4.85 -1.15
N ILE A 27 3.38 -5.04 -2.37
CA ILE A 27 3.79 -4.27 -3.56
C ILE A 27 3.39 -2.81 -3.40
N LEU A 28 2.14 -2.55 -3.02
CA LEU A 28 1.62 -1.20 -2.76
C LEU A 28 2.43 -0.50 -1.68
N PHE A 29 2.74 -1.19 -0.58
CA PHE A 29 3.52 -0.63 0.51
C PHE A 29 4.91 -0.18 0.05
N ARG A 30 5.58 -1.00 -0.76
CA ARG A 30 6.89 -0.66 -1.32
C ARG A 30 6.82 0.57 -2.23
N GLY A 31 5.75 0.74 -3.00
CA GLY A 31 5.57 1.89 -3.89
C GLY A 31 5.14 3.18 -3.19
N ALA A 32 4.30 3.11 -2.16
CA ALA A 32 3.64 4.28 -1.57
C ALA A 32 4.08 4.63 -0.14
N CYS A 33 4.60 3.67 0.63
CA CYS A 33 4.81 3.83 2.08
C CYS A 33 6.29 3.71 2.49
N SER A 34 7.10 3.00 1.70
CA SER A 34 8.48 2.65 2.05
C SER A 34 9.40 3.85 2.23
N GLY A 35 9.12 4.99 1.59
CA GLY A 35 9.94 6.20 1.71
C GLY A 35 10.00 6.75 3.14
N CYS A 36 8.96 6.54 3.93
CA CYS A 36 8.93 6.95 5.33
C CYS A 36 9.00 5.78 6.31
N HIS A 37 8.49 4.60 5.94
CA HIS A 37 8.44 3.44 6.84
C HIS A 37 9.54 2.40 6.60
N GLY A 38 10.41 2.58 5.60
CA GLY A 38 11.32 1.54 5.14
C GLY A 38 10.60 0.47 4.29
N PRO A 39 11.32 -0.28 3.44
CA PRO A 39 10.73 -1.24 2.50
C PRO A 39 9.97 -2.40 3.16
N ALA A 40 10.34 -2.76 4.39
CA ALA A 40 9.71 -3.80 5.19
C ALA A 40 9.01 -3.22 6.43
N GLY A 41 8.84 -1.89 6.52
CA GLY A 41 8.23 -1.24 7.66
C GLY A 41 9.13 -1.18 8.90
N GLU A 42 10.44 -1.25 8.71
CA GLU A 42 11.48 -1.20 9.76
C GLU A 42 11.75 0.22 10.30
N GLY A 43 11.13 1.25 9.72
CA GLY A 43 11.31 2.65 10.10
C GLY A 43 12.53 3.29 9.43
N THR A 44 12.77 4.56 9.77
CA THR A 44 13.91 5.36 9.30
C THR A 44 14.82 5.73 10.49
N HIS A 45 16.11 5.85 10.24
CA HIS A 45 17.14 6.08 11.28
C HIS A 45 17.42 7.57 11.54
N GLU A 46 18.16 7.86 12.61
CA GLU A 46 18.63 9.20 12.96
C GLU A 46 19.56 9.77 11.86
N GLY A 47 19.31 11.02 11.46
CA GLY A 47 20.00 11.70 10.36
C GLY A 47 19.10 11.99 9.15
N GLU A 48 17.99 11.26 9.02
CA GLU A 48 16.90 11.60 8.10
C GLU A 48 16.10 12.79 8.68
N PRO A 49 15.58 13.71 7.85
CA PRO A 49 14.83 14.88 8.33
C PRO A 49 13.61 14.50 9.18
N GLU A 50 13.10 13.27 9.03
CA GLU A 50 11.93 12.77 9.73
C GLU A 50 12.14 11.32 10.20
N ARG A 51 12.55 11.12 11.46
CA ARG A 51 12.62 9.78 12.07
C ARG A 51 11.22 9.17 12.19
N VAL A 52 11.05 7.95 11.69
CA VAL A 52 9.83 7.15 11.82
C VAL A 52 10.19 5.83 12.51
N PRO A 53 9.57 5.48 13.66
CA PRO A 53 9.86 4.22 14.32
C PRO A 53 9.41 3.02 13.48
N PRO A 54 9.96 1.81 13.73
CA PRO A 54 9.47 0.59 13.13
C PRO A 54 7.96 0.44 13.36
N LEU A 55 7.24 -0.01 12.35
CA LEU A 55 5.84 -0.35 12.50
C LEU A 55 5.68 -1.54 13.45
N PRO A 56 4.70 -1.51 14.37
CA PRO A 56 4.41 -2.65 15.24
C PRO A 56 4.08 -3.90 14.43
N LYS A 57 4.41 -5.07 14.96
CA LYS A 57 3.97 -6.35 14.41
C LYS A 57 2.53 -6.64 14.82
N GLY A 58 1.82 -7.43 14.01
CA GLY A 58 0.45 -7.87 14.32
C GLY A 58 -0.54 -6.71 14.48
N LEU A 59 -0.44 -5.70 13.62
CA LEU A 59 -1.38 -4.59 13.60
C LEU A 59 -2.81 -5.08 13.31
N GLU A 60 -3.77 -4.50 14.01
CA GLU A 60 -5.18 -4.78 13.77
C GLU A 60 -5.61 -4.15 12.43
N ARG A 61 -6.32 -4.92 11.59
CA ARG A 61 -6.61 -4.52 10.20
C ARG A 61 -7.43 -3.23 10.15
N ALA A 62 -8.46 -3.08 10.98
CA ALA A 62 -9.30 -1.89 10.98
C ALA A 62 -8.52 -0.64 11.40
N LEU A 63 -7.62 -0.73 12.38
CA LEU A 63 -6.70 0.36 12.72
C LEU A 63 -5.82 0.77 11.53
N VAL A 64 -5.30 -0.20 10.77
CA VAL A 64 -4.49 0.10 9.59
C VAL A 64 -5.33 0.82 8.53
N VAL A 65 -6.55 0.35 8.26
CA VAL A 65 -7.48 1.00 7.32
C VAL A 65 -7.78 2.43 7.77
N GLU A 66 -8.07 2.64 9.05
CA GLU A 66 -8.36 3.95 9.62
C GLU A 66 -7.18 4.92 9.42
N VAL A 67 -5.97 4.50 9.82
CA VAL A 67 -4.77 5.34 9.75
C VAL A 67 -4.36 5.63 8.31
N ILE A 68 -4.45 4.66 7.39
CA ILE A 68 -4.14 4.91 5.98
C ILE A 68 -5.15 5.88 5.36
N ARG A 69 -6.44 5.71 5.64
CA ARG A 69 -7.47 6.60 5.08
C ARG A 69 -7.41 8.01 5.64
N GLY A 70 -7.26 8.14 6.96
CA GLY A 70 -7.34 9.42 7.66
C GLY A 70 -6.00 10.11 7.90
N GLY A 71 -4.89 9.40 7.74
CA GLY A 71 -3.58 9.87 8.20
C GLY A 71 -3.46 9.88 9.72
N LYS A 72 -2.24 10.07 10.23
CA LYS A 72 -1.98 10.23 11.67
C LYS A 72 -0.70 11.03 11.92
N GLY A 73 -0.81 12.13 12.64
CA GLY A 73 0.32 13.02 12.89
C GLY A 73 0.91 13.53 11.58
N ARG A 74 2.17 13.17 11.28
CA ARG A 74 2.85 13.54 10.03
C ARG A 74 2.55 12.62 8.85
N MET A 75 1.95 11.44 9.09
CA MET A 75 1.53 10.56 8.02
C MET A 75 0.30 11.17 7.31
N PRO A 76 0.38 11.50 6.01
CA PRO A 76 -0.74 12.09 5.29
C PRO A 76 -1.88 11.08 5.12
N ALA A 77 -3.08 11.60 4.88
CA ALA A 77 -4.25 10.79 4.52
C ALA A 77 -4.12 10.28 3.07
N PHE A 78 -4.32 8.98 2.87
CA PHE A 78 -4.32 8.34 1.55
C PHE A 78 -5.71 7.92 1.08
N GLY A 79 -6.77 8.20 1.85
CA GLY A 79 -8.14 7.77 1.52
C GLY A 79 -8.69 8.30 0.18
N ASN A 80 -8.12 9.37 -0.35
CA ASN A 80 -8.47 9.92 -1.67
C ASN A 80 -7.49 9.52 -2.79
N LEU A 81 -6.38 8.88 -2.44
CA LEU A 81 -5.31 8.48 -3.37
C LEU A 81 -5.32 6.99 -3.67
N LEU A 82 -5.81 6.18 -2.73
CA LEU A 82 -5.89 4.73 -2.84
C LEU A 82 -7.35 4.29 -2.95
N GLU A 83 -7.59 3.26 -3.76
CA GLU A 83 -8.90 2.63 -3.80
C GLU A 83 -9.18 1.88 -2.50
N ALA A 84 -10.47 1.65 -2.20
CA ALA A 84 -10.85 0.90 -1.00
C ALA A 84 -10.18 -0.48 -0.93
N GLY A 85 -10.04 -1.17 -2.08
CA GLY A 85 -9.36 -2.46 -2.16
C GLY A 85 -7.86 -2.38 -1.86
N ASP A 86 -7.17 -1.36 -2.37
CA ASP A 86 -5.73 -1.15 -2.10
C ASP A 86 -5.45 -0.96 -0.60
N VAL A 87 -6.33 -0.23 0.09
CA VAL A 87 -6.22 -0.03 1.54
C VAL A 87 -6.45 -1.34 2.31
N GLU A 88 -7.39 -2.17 1.87
CA GLU A 88 -7.63 -3.49 2.47
C GLU A 88 -6.46 -4.46 2.23
N ASP A 89 -5.84 -4.42 1.06
CA ASP A 89 -4.65 -5.22 0.73
C ASP A 89 -3.45 -4.81 1.60
N LEU A 90 -3.24 -3.50 1.76
CA LEU A 90 -2.23 -2.95 2.68
C LEU A 90 -2.47 -3.39 4.12
N ALA A 91 -3.71 -3.32 4.60
CA ALA A 91 -4.09 -3.76 5.94
C ALA A 91 -3.89 -5.27 6.13
N GLU A 92 -4.21 -6.06 5.11
CA GLU A 92 -4.00 -7.50 5.12
C GLU A 92 -2.53 -7.85 5.28
N TRP A 93 -1.67 -7.25 4.47
CA TRP A 93 -0.22 -7.46 4.55
C TRP A 93 0.36 -7.00 5.90
N LEU A 94 0.01 -5.79 6.36
CA LEU A 94 0.51 -5.22 7.62
C LEU A 94 0.06 -5.99 8.86
N SER A 95 -1.09 -6.66 8.82
CA SER A 95 -1.57 -7.47 9.94
C SER A 95 -0.85 -8.82 10.09
N ARG A 96 -0.18 -9.29 9.04
CA ARG A 96 0.42 -10.64 8.95
C ARG A 96 1.95 -10.68 9.11
N ARG A 97 2.60 -9.53 9.24
CA ARG A 97 4.07 -9.39 9.31
C ARG A 97 4.64 -9.34 10.74
#